data_AF-A0A920A256-F1
#
_entry.id   AF-A0A920A256-F1
#
_cell.length_a   1.000
_cell.length_b   1.000
_cell.length_c   1.000
_cell.angle_alpha   90.00
_cell.angle_beta   90.00
_cell.angle_gamma   90.00
#
_symmetry.space_group_name_H-M   'P 1'
#
loop_
_entity.id
_entity.type
_entity.pdbx_description
1 polymer ?
#
loop_
_entity_poly.entity_id
_entity_poly.type
_entity_poly.pdbx_seq_one_letter_code
_entity_poly.pdbx_strand_id
1 'polypeptide(L)'
;MHYRWHYKEGAEFASDHLAKELLGAFPAPHFLKKMFLARRQRNGYTVGDGISQDNKDAVEANVRNLFINLEKIFSKRSFIFGEIPSLADIGLSGPFYRHFALDPVPLKIIKNEAPSILNWLDALQTTQLKNTEHGYIEEDSC
;
A
#
# COMPACT_ATOMS: atom_id res chain seq x y z
N MET A 1 -5.14 -1.10 5.79
CA MET A 1 -5.08 -2.09 6.90
C MET A 1 -6.30 -3.00 6.95
N HIS A 2 -7.50 -2.51 6.63
CA HIS A 2 -8.73 -3.33 6.51
C HIS A 2 -8.53 -4.65 5.77
N TYR A 3 -8.14 -4.60 4.49
CA TYR A 3 -7.98 -5.80 3.66
C TYR A 3 -7.00 -6.83 4.24
N ARG A 4 -5.96 -6.36 4.95
CA ARG A 4 -4.96 -7.22 5.61
C ARG A 4 -5.55 -8.02 6.76
N TRP A 5 -6.33 -7.39 7.63
CA TRP A 5 -6.72 -7.99 8.92
C TRP A 5 -8.18 -8.47 8.96
N HIS A 6 -9.02 -7.97 8.06
CA HIS A 6 -10.41 -8.39 7.94
C HIS A 6 -10.53 -9.75 7.27
N TYR A 7 -9.88 -9.95 6.13
CA TYR A 7 -9.94 -11.20 5.38
C TYR A 7 -8.98 -12.26 5.94
N LYS A 8 -9.43 -13.52 5.97
CA LYS A 8 -8.67 -14.64 6.54
C LYS A 8 -7.31 -14.82 5.86
N GLU A 9 -7.28 -14.82 4.53
CA GLU A 9 -6.06 -14.97 3.73
C GLU A 9 -5.01 -13.89 4.07
N GLY A 10 -5.43 -12.62 4.10
CA GLY A 10 -4.56 -11.51 4.47
C GLY A 10 -4.04 -11.63 5.91
N ALA A 11 -4.92 -12.01 6.85
CA ALA A 11 -4.57 -12.09 8.26
C ALA A 11 -3.61 -13.26 8.53
N GLU A 12 -3.78 -14.39 7.85
CA GLU A 12 -2.90 -15.54 7.94
C GLU A 12 -1.51 -15.22 7.39
N PHE A 13 -1.44 -14.59 6.22
CA PHE A 13 -0.18 -14.15 5.61
C PHE A 13 0.57 -13.16 6.51
N ALA A 14 -0.10 -12.08 6.94
CA ALA A 14 0.51 -11.03 7.73
C ALA A 14 0.89 -11.49 9.14
N SER A 15 0.05 -12.29 9.80
CA SER A 15 0.35 -12.82 11.14
C SER A 15 1.51 -13.83 11.11
N ASP A 16 1.64 -14.64 10.06
CA ASP A 16 2.76 -15.56 9.90
C ASP A 16 4.09 -14.82 9.78
N HIS A 17 4.13 -13.83 8.89
CA HIS A 17 5.33 -13.01 8.67
C HIS A 17 5.68 -12.23 9.94
N LEU A 18 4.73 -11.53 10.57
CA LEU A 18 5.00 -10.78 11.79
C LEU A 18 5.39 -11.67 12.99
N ALA A 19 4.85 -12.89 13.08
CA ALA A 19 5.24 -13.81 14.15
C ALA A 19 6.70 -14.25 14.02
N LYS A 20 7.21 -14.42 12.78
CA LYS A 20 8.62 -14.71 12.52
C LYS A 20 9.50 -13.51 12.83
N GLU A 21 9.15 -12.33 12.29
CA GLU A 21 9.97 -11.11 12.41
C GLU A 21 10.01 -10.55 13.84
N LEU A 22 8.87 -10.45 14.51
CA LEU A 22 8.77 -9.75 15.80
C LEU A 22 8.88 -10.66 17.01
N LEU A 23 8.52 -11.94 16.87
CA LEU A 23 8.41 -12.88 17.98
C LEU A 23 9.28 -14.12 17.79
N GLY A 24 10.26 -14.09 16.88
CA GLY A 24 11.14 -15.24 16.59
C GLY A 24 11.78 -15.82 17.86
N ALA A 25 12.35 -14.98 18.72
CA ALA A 25 13.03 -15.38 19.96
C ALA A 25 12.09 -15.72 21.13
N PHE A 26 10.78 -15.45 21.03
CA PHE A 26 9.85 -15.67 22.13
C PHE A 26 9.52 -17.16 22.28
N PRO A 27 9.56 -17.75 23.50
CA PRO A 27 9.41 -19.18 23.71
C PRO A 27 7.93 -19.61 23.75
N ALA A 28 7.21 -19.37 22.65
CA ALA A 28 5.85 -19.86 22.46
C ALA A 28 5.69 -20.57 21.11
N PRO A 29 4.77 -21.55 21.01
CA PRO A 29 4.38 -22.14 19.74
C PRO A 29 3.99 -21.09 18.69
N HIS A 30 4.43 -21.27 17.44
CA HIS A 30 4.21 -20.32 16.35
C HIS A 30 2.73 -20.01 16.10
N PHE A 31 1.86 -21.01 16.19
CA PHE A 31 0.42 -20.82 16.00
C PHE A 31 -0.19 -19.86 17.04
N LEU A 32 0.27 -19.91 18.31
CA LEU A 32 -0.19 -19.00 19.35
C LEU A 32 0.26 -17.56 19.09
N LYS A 33 1.52 -17.37 18.63
CA LYS A 33 2.04 -16.05 18.22
C LYS A 33 1.19 -15.45 17.11
N LYS A 34 0.87 -16.23 16.07
CA LYS A 34 0.01 -15.82 14.96
C LYS A 34 -1.39 -15.43 15.44
N MET A 35 -2.03 -16.27 16.25
CA MET A 35 -3.36 -16.00 16.77
C MET A 35 -3.40 -14.72 17.61
N PHE A 36 -2.42 -14.54 18.49
CA PHE A 36 -2.28 -13.32 19.29
C PHE A 36 -2.13 -12.08 18.41
N LEU A 37 -1.21 -12.11 17.44
CA LEU A 37 -0.99 -10.99 16.53
C LEU A 37 -2.22 -10.70 15.68
N ALA A 38 -2.85 -11.71 15.08
CA ALA A 38 -4.06 -11.53 14.28
C ALA A 38 -5.19 -10.89 15.09
N ARG A 39 -5.43 -11.37 16.32
CA ARG A 39 -6.46 -10.81 17.22
C ARG A 39 -6.14 -9.38 17.62
N ARG A 40 -4.90 -9.10 18.06
CA ARG A 40 -4.47 -7.76 18.46
C ARG A 40 -4.62 -6.77 17.31
N GLN A 41 -4.16 -7.14 16.13
CA GLN A 41 -4.13 -6.25 14.97
C GLN A 41 -5.53 -6.05 14.36
N ARG A 42 -6.39 -7.07 14.38
CA ARG A 42 -7.80 -6.91 14.00
C ARG A 42 -8.52 -5.96 14.96
N ASN A 43 -8.34 -6.13 16.27
CA ASN A 43 -8.98 -5.28 17.25
C ASN A 43 -8.53 -3.81 17.16
N GLY A 44 -7.26 -3.56 16.82
CA GLY A 44 -6.77 -2.21 16.54
C GLY A 44 -7.24 -1.71 15.17
N TYR A 45 -6.66 -2.26 14.10
CA TYR A 45 -6.69 -1.67 12.75
C TYR A 45 -7.92 -2.00 11.90
N THR A 46 -8.95 -2.61 12.48
CA THR A 46 -10.23 -2.81 11.80
C THR A 46 -11.35 -2.31 12.69
N VAL A 47 -11.75 -3.08 13.69
CA VAL A 47 -12.83 -2.72 14.61
C VAL A 47 -12.48 -1.46 15.41
N GLY A 48 -11.24 -1.34 15.89
CA GLY A 48 -10.78 -0.17 16.66
C GLY A 48 -10.68 1.12 15.84
N ASP A 49 -10.43 1.01 14.54
CA ASP A 49 -10.45 2.14 13.58
C ASP A 49 -11.88 2.46 13.09
N GLY A 50 -12.91 1.85 13.68
CA GLY A 50 -14.31 2.16 13.40
C GLY A 50 -14.89 1.46 12.16
N ILE A 51 -14.22 0.44 11.61
CA ILE A 51 -14.80 -0.37 10.53
C ILE A 51 -15.80 -1.37 11.12
N SER A 52 -17.08 -1.15 10.83
CA SER A 52 -18.21 -1.99 11.22
C SER A 52 -18.80 -2.73 10.01
N GLN A 53 -19.76 -3.61 10.25
CA GLN A 53 -20.49 -4.26 9.14
C GLN A 53 -21.25 -3.24 8.29
N ASP A 54 -21.76 -2.18 8.91
CA ASP A 54 -22.62 -1.19 8.24
C ASP A 54 -21.84 -0.28 7.28
N ASN A 55 -20.53 -0.05 7.53
CA ASN A 55 -19.71 0.86 6.73
C ASN A 55 -18.65 0.16 5.87
N LYS A 56 -18.41 -1.15 6.09
CA LYS A 56 -17.40 -1.92 5.38
C LYS A 56 -17.53 -1.78 3.86
N ASP A 57 -18.73 -1.98 3.33
CA ASP A 57 -18.94 -1.98 1.88
C ASP A 57 -18.69 -0.60 1.27
N ALA A 58 -19.06 0.48 1.98
CA ALA A 58 -18.76 1.84 1.57
C ALA A 58 -17.25 2.14 1.57
N VAL A 59 -16.53 1.68 2.61
CA VAL A 59 -15.07 1.81 2.68
C VAL A 59 -14.40 1.07 1.52
N GLU A 60 -14.82 -0.16 1.23
CA GLU A 60 -14.27 -0.94 0.12
C GLU A 60 -14.61 -0.33 -1.24
N ALA A 61 -15.82 0.22 -1.41
CA ALA A 61 -16.20 0.95 -2.62
C ALA A 61 -15.33 2.19 -2.85
N ASN A 62 -15.00 2.94 -1.79
CA ASN A 62 -14.10 4.09 -1.88
C ASN A 62 -12.69 3.67 -2.34
N VAL A 63 -12.15 2.56 -1.82
CA VAL A 63 -10.86 2.03 -2.25
C VAL A 63 -10.89 1.58 -3.72
N ARG A 64 -11.96 0.89 -4.15
CA ARG A 64 -12.13 0.52 -5.55
C ARG A 64 -12.21 1.72 -6.47
N ASN A 65 -12.95 2.76 -6.09
CA ASN A 65 -13.02 4.02 -6.84
C ASN A 65 -11.66 4.69 -6.98
N LEU A 66 -10.85 4.67 -5.92
CA LEU A 66 -9.46 5.11 -5.97
C LEU A 66 -8.66 4.32 -7.01
N PHE A 67 -8.73 2.98 -6.99
CA PHE A 67 -8.01 2.14 -7.95
C PHE A 67 -8.44 2.41 -9.39
N ILE A 68 -9.75 2.53 -9.65
CA ILE A 68 -10.27 2.87 -10.99
C ILE A 68 -9.71 4.21 -11.48
N ASN A 69 -9.65 5.21 -10.60
CA ASN A 69 -9.14 6.54 -10.99
C ASN A 69 -7.62 6.52 -11.24
N LEU A 70 -6.86 5.81 -10.40
CA LEU A 70 -5.42 5.65 -10.60
C LEU A 70 -5.12 4.83 -11.85
N GLU A 71 -5.89 3.80 -12.15
CA GLU A 71 -5.78 3.03 -13.39
C GLU A 71 -5.95 3.93 -14.62
N LYS A 72 -6.96 4.80 -14.63
CA LYS A 72 -7.18 5.77 -15.73
C LYS A 72 -6.01 6.74 -15.91
N ILE A 73 -5.31 7.07 -14.83
CA ILE A 73 -4.13 7.94 -14.87
C ILE A 73 -2.94 7.16 -15.40
N PHE A 74 -2.58 6.06 -14.74
CA PHE A 74 -1.35 5.32 -15.02
C PHE A 74 -1.39 4.49 -16.30
N SER A 75 -2.58 4.24 -16.86
CA SER A 75 -2.72 3.69 -18.21
C SER A 75 -2.29 4.67 -19.31
N LYS A 76 -2.12 5.97 -19.00
CA LYS A 76 -1.80 7.01 -19.98
C LYS A 76 -0.46 7.72 -19.73
N ARG A 77 0.06 7.68 -18.50
CA ARG A 77 1.29 8.38 -18.10
C ARG A 77 1.98 7.65 -16.96
N SER A 78 3.29 7.84 -16.85
CA SER A 78 4.13 7.10 -15.90
C SER A 78 3.93 7.52 -14.45
N PHE A 79 3.60 8.79 -14.18
CA PHE A 79 3.45 9.36 -12.84
C PHE A 79 2.20 10.25 -12.72
N ILE A 80 1.83 10.65 -11.49
CA ILE A 80 0.60 11.40 -11.20
C ILE A 80 0.52 12.70 -12.03
N PHE A 81 1.63 13.40 -12.23
CA PHE A 81 1.66 14.69 -12.94
C PHE A 81 2.36 14.66 -14.31
N GLY A 82 2.79 13.49 -14.81
CA GLY A 82 3.41 13.37 -16.13
C GLY A 82 4.47 12.27 -16.19
N GLU A 83 5.62 12.59 -16.78
CA GLU A 83 6.71 11.63 -17.03
C GLU A 83 7.85 11.70 -16.00
N ILE A 84 7.76 12.60 -15.02
CA ILE A 84 8.75 12.76 -13.95
C ILE A 84 8.06 12.51 -12.61
N PRO A 85 8.65 11.73 -11.69
CA PRO A 85 8.06 11.50 -10.38
C PRO A 85 7.98 12.80 -9.60
N SER A 86 6.87 12.97 -8.90
CA SER A 86 6.62 14.12 -8.04
C SER A 86 6.57 13.72 -6.56
N LEU A 87 6.52 14.72 -5.68
CA LEU A 87 6.29 14.49 -4.26
C LEU A 87 4.96 13.75 -4.00
N ALA A 88 3.94 13.95 -4.86
CA ALA A 88 2.68 13.24 -4.75
C ALA A 88 2.85 11.73 -5.00
N ASP A 89 3.70 11.35 -5.97
CA ASP A 89 4.01 9.94 -6.23
C ASP A 89 4.68 9.30 -5.03
N ILE A 90 5.68 9.98 -4.45
CA ILE A 90 6.41 9.51 -3.27
C ILE A 90 5.46 9.35 -2.09
N GLY A 91 4.66 10.38 -1.78
CA GLY A 91 3.72 10.36 -0.66
C GLY A 91 2.64 9.28 -0.80
N LEU A 92 2.12 9.07 -2.01
CA LEU A 92 1.10 8.06 -2.27
C LEU A 92 1.68 6.64 -2.26
N SER A 93 2.95 6.46 -2.66
CA SER A 93 3.55 5.15 -2.84
C SER A 93 3.67 4.32 -1.55
N GLY A 94 3.86 4.96 -0.39
CA GLY A 94 4.11 4.27 0.88
C GLY A 94 3.03 3.23 1.24
N PRO A 95 1.75 3.63 1.34
CA PRO A 95 0.65 2.70 1.55
C PRO A 95 0.50 1.67 0.43
N PHE A 96 0.75 2.05 -0.82
CA PHE A 96 0.63 1.15 -1.96
C PHE A 96 1.66 0.02 -1.92
N TYR A 97 2.94 0.32 -1.72
CA TYR A 97 3.95 -0.71 -1.53
C TYR A 97 3.65 -1.59 -0.33
N ARG A 98 3.43 -0.97 0.83
CA ARG A 98 3.40 -1.73 2.07
C ARG A 98 2.13 -2.54 2.26
N HIS A 99 0.99 -2.08 1.74
CA HIS A 99 -0.32 -2.68 1.98
C HIS A 99 -0.97 -3.21 0.71
N PHE A 100 -1.04 -2.43 -0.36
CA PHE A 100 -1.84 -2.83 -1.51
C PHE A 100 -1.11 -3.79 -2.46
N ALA A 101 0.20 -3.61 -2.65
CA ALA A 101 1.02 -4.43 -3.54
C ALA A 101 1.66 -5.65 -2.85
N LEU A 102 1.70 -5.66 -1.51
CA LEU A 102 2.31 -6.74 -0.72
C LEU A 102 1.29 -7.71 -0.13
N ASP A 103 0.11 -7.24 0.28
CA ASP A 103 -0.90 -8.12 0.85
C ASP A 103 -1.65 -8.89 -0.26
N PRO A 104 -1.94 -10.19 -0.07
CA PRO A 104 -2.49 -11.04 -1.13
C PRO A 104 -3.86 -10.58 -1.64
N VAL A 105 -4.73 -10.14 -0.73
CA VAL A 105 -6.11 -9.74 -1.05
C VAL A 105 -6.17 -8.49 -1.94
N PRO A 106 -5.62 -7.33 -1.53
CA PRO A 106 -5.66 -6.14 -2.38
C PRO A 106 -4.78 -6.29 -3.64
N LEU A 107 -3.66 -7.04 -3.56
CA LEU A 107 -2.82 -7.30 -4.73
C LEU A 107 -3.60 -8.04 -5.82
N LYS A 108 -4.43 -9.01 -5.44
CA LYS A 108 -5.29 -9.73 -6.38
C LYS A 108 -6.29 -8.80 -7.06
N ILE A 109 -6.88 -7.86 -6.32
CA ILE A 109 -7.81 -6.86 -6.87
C ILE A 109 -7.07 -5.97 -7.88
N ILE A 110 -5.92 -5.41 -7.49
CA ILE A 110 -5.12 -4.54 -8.37
C ILE A 110 -4.68 -5.29 -9.65
N LYS A 111 -4.18 -6.52 -9.53
CA LYS A 111 -3.76 -7.31 -10.70
C LYS A 111 -4.89 -7.54 -11.71
N ASN A 112 -6.12 -7.68 -11.23
CA ASN A 112 -7.27 -7.95 -12.09
C ASN A 112 -7.95 -6.69 -12.63
N GLU A 113 -8.03 -5.63 -11.83
CA GLU A 113 -8.87 -4.46 -12.11
C GLU A 113 -8.07 -3.19 -12.42
N ALA A 114 -6.83 -3.08 -11.94
CA ALA A 114 -6.02 -1.86 -12.04
C ALA A 114 -4.50 -2.14 -12.18
N PRO A 115 -4.06 -2.91 -13.20
CA PRO A 115 -2.67 -3.36 -13.30
C PRO A 115 -1.67 -2.22 -13.57
N SER A 116 -2.10 -1.09 -14.13
CA SER A 116 -1.21 0.05 -14.40
C SER A 116 -0.69 0.69 -13.10
N ILE A 117 -1.38 0.48 -11.97
CA ILE A 117 -0.87 0.86 -10.64
C ILE A 117 0.44 0.14 -10.32
N LEU A 118 0.58 -1.14 -10.69
CA LEU A 118 1.81 -1.90 -10.43
C LEU A 118 2.95 -1.39 -11.32
N ASN A 119 2.65 -0.99 -12.56
CA ASN A 119 3.62 -0.38 -13.46
C ASN A 119 4.12 0.97 -12.91
N TRP A 120 3.23 1.79 -12.35
CA TRP A 120 3.61 3.04 -11.68
C TRP A 120 4.53 2.80 -10.48
N LEU A 121 4.25 1.79 -9.64
CA LEU A 121 5.13 1.42 -8.54
C LEU A 121 6.50 0.99 -9.09
N ASP A 122 6.55 0.08 -10.05
CA ASP A 122 7.82 -0.37 -10.64
C ASP A 122 8.62 0.79 -11.26
N ALA A 123 7.96 1.69 -11.98
CA ALA A 123 8.56 2.90 -12.53
C ALA A 123 9.16 3.78 -11.43
N LEU A 124 8.42 4.00 -10.32
CA LEU A 124 8.90 4.80 -9.20
C LEU A 124 10.11 4.16 -8.50
N GLN A 125 10.14 2.83 -8.36
CA GLN A 125 11.26 2.11 -7.75
C GLN A 125 12.51 2.09 -8.63
N THR A 126 12.33 2.04 -9.95
CA THR A 126 13.43 1.97 -10.92
C THR A 126 13.91 3.35 -11.38
N THR A 127 13.19 4.42 -11.07
CA THR A 127 13.58 5.77 -11.44
C THR A 127 14.89 6.16 -10.78
N GLN A 128 15.85 6.58 -11.61
CA GLN A 128 17.14 7.10 -11.17
C GLN A 128 17.17 8.61 -11.33
N LEU A 129 17.87 9.27 -10.41
CA LEU A 129 18.20 10.68 -10.57
C LEU A 129 19.05 10.84 -11.83
N LYS A 130 18.55 11.56 -12.82
CA LYS A 130 19.40 12.03 -13.91
C LYS A 130 20.33 13.09 -13.32
N ASN A 131 21.64 12.92 -13.50
CA ASN A 131 22.61 14.00 -13.25
C ASN A 131 22.26 15.16 -14.18
N THR A 132 21.41 16.04 -13.68
CA THR A 132 21.04 17.30 -14.30
C THR A 132 21.72 18.34 -13.46
N GLU A 133 22.64 19.09 -14.06
CA GLU A 133 23.25 20.25 -13.42
C GLU A 133 22.10 21.22 -13.13
N HIS A 134 21.64 21.24 -11.88
CA HIS A 134 20.65 22.20 -11.43
C HIS A 134 21.42 23.47 -11.10
N GLY A 135 21.56 24.35 -12.10
CA GLY A 135 21.90 25.74 -11.85
C GLY A 135 20.76 26.39 -11.06
N TYR A 136 21.09 27.05 -9.96
CA TYR A 136 20.16 27.99 -9.36
C TYR A 136 19.92 29.11 -10.37
N ILE A 137 18.66 29.49 -10.58
CA ILE A 137 18.34 30.72 -11.31
C ILE A 137 18.95 31.83 -10.45
N GLU A 138 19.99 32.50 -10.96
CA GLU A 138 20.48 33.71 -10.30
C GLU A 138 19.31 34.69 -10.25
N GLU A 139 18.98 35.17 -9.05
CA GLU A 139 18.03 36.26 -8.88
C GLU A 139 18.64 37.47 -9.60
N ASP A 140 18.21 37.70 -10.85
CA ASP A 140 18.52 38.94 -11.57
C ASP A 140 18.03 40.09 -10.69
N SER A 141 19.02 40.79 -10.15
CA SER A 141 18.92 41.95 -9.28
C SER A 141 18.09 43.04 -9.97
N CYS A 142 16.99 43.42 -9.31
CA CYS A 142 16.25 44.64 -9.62
C CYS A 142 16.91 45.86 -8.97
#